data_AF-A0A817FRK0-F1
#
_entry.id   AF-A0A817FRK0-F1
#
_cell.length_a   1.000
_cell.length_b   1.000
_cell.length_c   1.000
_cell.angle_alpha   90.00
_cell.angle_beta   90.00
_cell.angle_gamma   90.00
#
_symmetry.space_group_name_H-M   'P 1'
#
loop_
_entity.id
_entity.type
_entity.pdbx_description
1 polymer ?
#
loop_
_entity_poly.entity_id
_entity_poly.type
_entity_poly.pdbx_seq_one_letter_code
_entity_poly.pdbx_strand_id
1 'polypeptide(L)' 'AQCRKQTSIVSLVFYSARNGYKMHASLSLNGDGNAQGTHMSMYSAVLKGAYNAILS' A
#
# COMPACT_ATOMS: atom_id res chain seq x y z
N ALA A 1 -8.47 -15.11 -20.16
CA ALA A 1 -8.56 -14.23 -18.97
C ALA A 1 -7.98 -12.86 -19.34
N GLN A 2 -8.81 -11.82 -19.33
CA GLN A 2 -8.31 -10.45 -19.52
C GLN A 2 -7.61 -10.03 -18.23
N CYS A 3 -6.29 -9.85 -18.25
CA CYS A 3 -5.57 -9.26 -17.13
C CYS A 3 -5.97 -7.76 -17.09
N ARG A 4 -7.05 -7.45 -16.36
CA ARG A 4 -7.43 -6.05 -16.09
C ARG A 4 -6.23 -5.42 -15.40
N LYS A 5 -5.56 -4.48 -16.08
CA LYS A 5 -4.57 -3.60 -15.45
C LYS A 5 -5.31 -2.79 -14.39
N GLN A 6 -5.23 -3.24 -13.15
CA GLN A 6 -5.71 -2.52 -11.99
C GLN A 6 -4.85 -1.26 -11.86
N THR A 7 -5.41 -0.09 -12.20
CA THR A 7 -4.70 1.18 -12.06
C THR A 7 -4.74 1.60 -10.59
N SER A 8 -3.72 1.21 -9.83
CA SER A 8 -3.53 1.65 -8.45
C SER A 8 -2.63 2.89 -8.42
N ILE A 9 -3.02 3.90 -7.66
CA ILE A 9 -2.20 5.07 -7.35
C ILE A 9 -1.31 4.70 -6.18
N VAL A 10 0.00 4.95 -6.27
CA VAL A 10 0.97 4.64 -5.22
C VAL A 10 1.48 5.93 -4.59
N SER A 11 1.49 6.01 -3.27
CA SER A 11 2.06 7.13 -2.54
C SER A 11 3.59 7.13 -2.64
N LEU A 12 4.21 8.29 -2.38
CA LEU A 12 5.62 8.29 -2.02
C LEU A 12 5.83 7.47 -0.74
N VAL A 13 7.07 7.03 -0.53
CA VAL A 13 7.46 6.36 0.71
C VAL A 13 7.40 7.36 1.86
N PHE A 14 6.82 6.93 2.98
CA PHE A 14 6.75 7.69 4.22
C PHE A 14 7.15 6.82 5.41
N TYR A 15 7.36 7.46 6.57
CA TYR A 15 7.64 6.77 7.82
C TYR A 15 6.45 6.90 8.77
N SER A 16 6.14 5.84 9.52
CA SER A 16 5.06 5.90 10.52
C SER A 16 5.39 6.83 11.69
N ALA A 17 6.68 7.03 11.99
CA ALA A 17 7.21 7.91 13.02
C ALA A 17 8.68 8.24 12.72
N ARG A 18 9.31 9.13 13.52
CA ARG A 18 10.73 9.54 13.35
C ARG A 18 11.71 8.37 13.21
N ASN A 19 11.54 7.31 14.01
CA ASN A 19 12.31 6.06 13.95
C ASN A 19 11.38 4.86 13.64
N GLY A 20 10.30 5.09 12.89
CA GLY A 20 9.27 4.10 12.63
C GLY A 20 9.51 3.27 11.37
N TYR A 21 8.48 2.52 10.99
CA TYR A 21 8.50 1.71 9.77
C TYR A 21 8.53 2.58 8.53
N LYS A 22 9.37 2.16 7.57
CA LYS A 22 9.35 2.69 6.21
C LYS A 22 8.19 2.03 5.47
N MET A 23 7.26 2.80 4.92
CA MET A 23 6.05 2.26 4.29
C MET A 23 5.69 3.02 3.02
N HIS A 24 4.84 2.43 2.18
CA HIS A 24 4.06 3.17 1.19
C HIS A 24 2.58 2.73 1.26
N ALA A 25 1.69 3.53 0.68
CA ALA A 25 0.30 3.16 0.49
C ALA A 25 -0.04 3.07 -1.00
N SER A 26 -1.01 2.23 -1.35
CA SER A 26 -1.59 2.17 -2.68
C SER A 26 -3.10 2.23 -2.61
N LEU A 27 -3.72 2.89 -3.59
CA LEU A 27 -5.16 3.12 -3.67
C LEU A 27 -5.67 2.67 -5.04
N SER A 28 -6.59 1.73 -5.04
CA SER A 28 -7.36 1.29 -6.20
C SER A 28 -8.73 1.96 -6.18
N LEU A 29 -8.91 2.96 -7.04
CA LEU A 29 -10.17 3.74 -7.10
C LEU A 29 -11.38 2.87 -7.50
N ASN A 30 -11.17 1.84 -8.31
CA ASN A 30 -12.23 0.94 -8.74
C ASN A 30 -12.39 -0.29 -7.82
N GLY A 31 -11.78 -0.29 -6.64
CA GLY A 31 -11.85 -1.42 -5.71
C GLY A 31 -11.19 -2.68 -6.21
N ASP A 32 -11.01 -3.63 -5.30
CA ASP A 32 -10.34 -4.91 -5.55
C ASP A 32 -11.16 -6.07 -4.96
N GLY A 33 -11.03 -7.26 -5.55
CA GLY A 33 -11.82 -8.44 -5.17
C GLY A 33 -13.34 -8.16 -5.12
N ASN A 34 -13.96 -8.50 -3.98
CA ASN A 34 -15.40 -8.31 -3.76
C ASN A 34 -15.86 -6.84 -3.73
N ALA A 35 -14.92 -5.90 -3.59
CA ALA A 35 -15.18 -4.46 -3.61
C ALA A 35 -15.06 -3.84 -5.01
N GLN A 36 -14.70 -4.63 -6.04
CA GLN A 36 -14.48 -4.10 -7.38
C GLN A 36 -15.75 -3.45 -7.96
N GLY A 37 -15.60 -2.22 -8.47
CA GLY A 37 -16.68 -1.43 -9.07
C GLY A 37 -17.64 -0.78 -8.07
N THR A 38 -17.48 -1.02 -6.76
CA THR A 38 -18.42 -0.54 -5.74
C THR A 38 -17.77 0.28 -4.65
N HIS A 39 -16.52 -0.04 -4.27
CA HIS A 39 -15.78 0.66 -3.23
C HIS A 39 -14.37 0.98 -3.71
N MET A 40 -13.69 1.87 -3.00
CA MET A 40 -12.25 2.04 -3.15
C MET A 40 -11.51 1.06 -2.22
N SER A 41 -10.40 0.50 -2.70
CA SER A 41 -9.53 -0.38 -1.89
C SER A 41 -8.19 0.28 -1.65
N MET A 42 -7.73 0.30 -0.41
CA MET A 42 -6.46 0.89 0.00
C MET A 42 -5.60 -0.16 0.71
N TYR A 43 -4.31 -0.17 0.41
CA TYR A 43 -3.32 -1.07 1.00
C TYR A 43 -2.13 -0.29 1.52
N SER A 44 -1.55 -0.71 2.64
CA SER A 44 -0.26 -0.24 3.13
C SER A 44 0.76 -1.37 3.07
N ALA A 45 1.96 -1.07 2.57
CA ALA A 45 3.06 -2.02 2.51
C ALA A 45 4.19 -1.55 3.44
N VAL A 46 4.62 -2.44 4.34
CA VAL A 46 5.82 -2.23 5.14
C VAL A 46 7.03 -2.62 4.30
N LEU A 47 7.95 -1.67 4.14
CA LEU A 47 9.20 -1.85 3.41
C LEU A 47 10.34 -2.12 4.38
N LYS A 48 11.40 -2.78 3.90
CA LYS A 48 12.63 -2.92 4.69
C LYS A 48 13.20 -1.52 4.98
N GLY A 49 13.04 -1.08 6.22
CA GLY A 49 13.58 0.19 6.72
C GLY A 49 14.97 0.02 7.34
N ALA A 50 15.66 1.14 7.56
CA ALA A 50 16.93 1.15 8.32
C ALA A 50 16.74 0.67 9.77
N TYR A 51 15.54 0.86 10.32
CA TYR A 51 15.17 0.54 11.71
C TYR A 51 14.46 -0.82 11.87
N ASN A 52 14.39 -1.65 10.81
CA ASN A 52 13.75 -2.98 10.89
C ASN A 52 14.42 -3.92 11.90
N ALA A 53 15.66 -3.63 12.30
CA ALA A 53 16.43 -4.43 13.26
C ALA A 53 16.12 -4.11 14.74
N ILE A 54 15.37 -3.05 15.04
CA ILE A 54 15.11 -2.59 16.43
C ILE A 54 13.69 -2.92 16.89
N LEU A 55 12.84 -3.44 16.00
CA LEU A 55 11.55 -4.04 16.36
C LEU A 55 11.70 -5.56 16.32
N SER A 56 12.36 -6.11 17.34
CA SER A 56 12.32 -7.53 17.71
C SER A 56 11.49 -7.70 18.97
#